data_AF-A0A933WU78-F1
#
_entry.id   AF-A0A933WU78-F1
#
_cell.length_a   1.000
_cell.length_b   1.000
_cell.length_c   1.000
_cell.angle_alpha   90.00
_cell.angle_beta   90.00
_cell.angle_gamma   90.00
#
_symmetry.space_group_name_H-M   'P 1'
#
loop_
_entity.id
_entity.type
_entity.pdbx_description
1 polymer ?
#
loop_
_entity_poly.entity_id
_entity_poly.type
_entity_poly.pdbx_seq_one_letter_code
_entity_poly.pdbx_strand_id
1 'polypeptide(L)'
;MVPSPFTTHALAVAQAGGGGSFGGGGGGGGGHGGDSDGGLALEAVFWLIRLAIEVPVVGVPLILVLVIVLVVGTRRGWWKHQERVIRRRAPAIEARRAAQRAEVRLTGLRERDPAFDDARFLARAQAAFSRAQSAWCAQDLEPLRPFVSDGVFERFSLQIEEQREQGWRQGMDALRVGAPWIQHVEEGRRFDTIVVRIPFEADVHRRELANGRRIAGSELPRGSFEECWSFVRRRGAKTSGAAGLIEGACPNCGAPLAMNQSALCASCGVLVQSGEFDWVLAEITQASEWRADDERSVRGFAELSERDPALALQLLEDRASVAFWRWTAAQRLGRVEPLVRVADPALCERTAAEFAEGAKGPRLVLVDRAVGSVRTLGLLAADAGERALVEVVWDGRPVSLAPGVSPPRGAADDRRALRRTLFVLARPLGVATSDSEAFTSTRCRKCGARDAGGTEARCPYCAAPRTGDASAWLVTAIAPVEGPAGRAWIEELARVPPAGTAPPRPSTAGLLAWMLAAARADGTIHHRERRAVARLGAGFGVRPEHVDALLEQAESDELAPLPRDADEARAWLSELCALALVDGVLHHAELALLRRAARRFGIETRELDVLLAAKRSELYREAR
;
A
#
# COMPACT_ATOMS: atom_id res chain seq x y z
N MET A 1 -14.60 -2.58 45.76
CA MET A 1 -14.44 -3.31 44.49
C MET A 1 -15.11 -2.48 43.41
N VAL A 2 -14.30 -1.73 42.66
CA VAL A 2 -14.75 -0.78 41.64
C VAL A 2 -14.36 -1.37 40.28
N PRO A 3 -15.27 -1.45 39.30
CA PRO A 3 -14.96 -2.01 37.99
C PRO A 3 -14.11 -1.02 37.20
N SER A 4 -13.00 -1.48 36.65
CA SER A 4 -12.14 -0.73 35.73
C SER A 4 -12.83 -0.58 34.35
N PRO A 5 -12.93 0.63 33.78
CA PRO A 5 -13.43 0.83 32.43
C PRO A 5 -12.33 1.18 31.42
N PHE A 6 -12.58 0.78 30.16
CA PHE A 6 -11.92 1.21 28.91
C PHE A 6 -10.70 0.44 28.40
N THR A 7 -10.92 -0.82 28.06
CA THR A 7 -10.28 -1.49 26.92
C THR A 7 -10.76 -0.80 25.64
N THR A 8 -9.93 0.03 25.01
CA THR A 8 -10.27 0.60 23.69
C THR A 8 -9.70 -0.33 22.63
N HIS A 9 -10.52 -1.28 22.21
CA HIS A 9 -10.25 -2.21 21.12
C HIS A 9 -10.06 -1.42 19.82
N ALA A 10 -8.93 -1.61 19.13
CA ALA A 10 -8.77 -1.16 17.75
C ALA A 10 -9.62 -2.05 16.85
N LEU A 11 -10.89 -1.67 16.67
CA LEU A 11 -11.75 -2.19 15.60
C LEU A 11 -11.11 -1.83 14.25
N ALA A 12 -10.31 -2.73 13.69
CA ALA A 12 -9.95 -2.69 12.29
C ALA A 12 -11.18 -3.12 11.49
N VAL A 13 -11.82 -2.17 10.78
CA VAL A 13 -13.06 -2.42 10.04
C VAL A 13 -12.82 -2.31 8.55
N ALA A 14 -13.21 -3.36 7.83
CA ALA A 14 -13.44 -3.37 6.40
C ALA A 14 -14.47 -2.29 5.99
N GLN A 15 -13.99 -1.10 5.65
CA GLN A 15 -14.66 -0.17 4.72
C GLN A 15 -14.48 -0.69 3.29
N ALA A 16 -15.16 -0.11 2.31
CA ALA A 16 -14.89 -0.42 0.90
C ALA A 16 -13.40 -0.23 0.53
N GLY A 17 -12.64 0.67 1.17
CA GLY A 17 -11.18 0.76 1.02
C GLY A 17 -10.34 -0.24 1.81
N GLY A 18 -10.95 -1.09 2.64
CA GLY A 18 -10.26 -1.90 3.64
C GLY A 18 -9.89 -1.09 4.88
N GLY A 19 -9.80 -1.74 6.03
CA GLY A 19 -9.30 -1.16 7.27
C GLY A 19 -8.43 -2.17 8.01
N GLY A 20 -7.12 -1.96 7.96
CA GLY A 20 -6.11 -2.66 8.75
C GLY A 20 -5.41 -1.71 9.73
N SER A 21 -4.22 -2.07 10.22
CA SER A 21 -3.50 -1.34 11.27
C SER A 21 -2.83 -0.03 10.81
N PHE A 22 -3.49 0.79 9.99
CA PHE A 22 -2.82 1.79 9.15
C PHE A 22 -3.16 3.29 9.43
N GLY A 23 -3.79 3.70 10.56
CA GLY A 23 -4.13 5.14 10.75
C GLY A 23 -4.42 5.74 12.14
N GLY A 24 -4.30 7.08 12.21
CA GLY A 24 -4.91 8.04 13.16
C GLY A 24 -4.17 9.42 13.09
N GLY A 25 -4.55 10.57 13.66
CA GLY A 25 -5.67 11.03 14.51
C GLY A 25 -5.15 11.95 15.65
N GLY A 26 -5.04 13.28 15.44
CA GLY A 26 -4.36 14.24 16.36
C GLY A 26 -5.26 15.26 17.09
N GLY A 27 -4.71 15.91 18.13
CA GLY A 27 -5.31 17.03 18.85
C GLY A 27 -4.30 17.73 19.79
N GLY A 28 -4.26 19.07 19.82
CA GLY A 28 -3.21 19.88 20.44
C GLY A 28 -3.62 20.78 21.62
N GLY A 29 -2.61 21.40 22.23
CA GLY A 29 -2.64 22.50 23.23
C GLY A 29 -1.19 22.75 23.66
N GLY A 30 -0.62 23.95 23.83
CA GLY A 30 -1.10 25.18 24.45
C GLY A 30 -0.04 25.56 25.50
N GLY A 31 0.86 26.49 25.19
CA GLY A 31 2.07 26.78 25.99
C GLY A 31 1.94 27.97 26.93
N HIS A 32 2.66 27.92 28.06
CA HIS A 32 2.92 29.05 28.96
C HIS A 32 4.43 29.15 29.22
N GLY A 33 4.95 30.38 29.17
CA GLY A 33 6.34 30.75 29.43
C GLY A 33 6.54 31.33 30.84
N GLY A 34 7.81 31.50 31.21
CA GLY A 34 8.23 32.19 32.43
C GLY A 34 9.65 32.75 32.30
N ASP A 35 9.79 34.04 32.64
CA ASP A 35 10.98 34.88 32.70
C ASP A 35 11.84 34.64 33.95
N SER A 36 13.11 35.07 33.93
CA SER A 36 13.87 35.34 35.16
C SER A 36 14.99 36.40 35.00
N ASP A 37 14.78 37.53 35.68
CA ASP A 37 15.64 38.44 36.48
C ASP A 37 17.17 38.58 36.27
N GLY A 38 17.63 39.84 36.16
CA GLY A 38 18.98 40.26 35.72
C GLY A 38 19.95 40.82 36.77
N GLY A 39 19.69 40.62 38.07
CA GLY A 39 20.52 41.20 39.15
C GLY A 39 21.84 40.49 39.46
N LEU A 40 21.99 39.21 39.12
CA LEU A 40 23.13 38.37 39.52
C LEU A 40 24.34 38.43 38.56
N ALA A 41 24.19 39.05 37.39
CA ALA A 41 25.19 38.94 36.32
C ALA A 41 26.37 39.93 36.46
N LEU A 42 26.15 41.12 37.03
CA LEU A 42 27.18 42.18 37.04
C LEU A 42 28.25 41.96 38.12
N GLU A 43 27.89 41.42 39.29
CA GLU A 43 28.87 41.08 40.34
C GLU A 43 29.79 39.93 39.90
N ALA A 44 29.25 38.94 39.18
CA ALA A 44 30.02 37.81 38.67
C ALA A 44 31.11 38.25 37.67
N VAL A 45 30.83 39.26 36.84
CA VAL A 45 31.78 39.79 35.85
C VAL A 45 32.92 40.56 36.53
N PHE A 46 32.63 41.34 37.58
CA PHE A 46 33.64 42.08 38.33
C PHE A 46 34.68 41.15 38.99
N TRP A 47 34.22 40.09 39.67
CA TRP A 47 35.10 39.09 40.29
C TRP A 47 35.93 38.31 39.25
N LEU A 48 35.35 38.03 38.08
CA LEU A 48 36.03 37.37 36.96
C LEU A 48 37.19 38.19 36.38
N ILE A 49 36.99 39.51 36.22
CA ILE A 49 38.04 40.41 35.72
C ILE A 49 39.18 40.53 36.73
N ARG A 50 38.84 40.66 38.02
CA ARG A 50 39.83 40.72 39.10
C ARG A 50 40.69 39.45 39.16
N LEU A 51 40.06 38.27 39.02
CA LEU A 51 40.74 36.97 38.96
C LEU A 51 41.73 36.88 37.79
N ALA A 52 41.42 37.51 36.65
CA ALA A 52 42.32 37.53 35.49
C ALA A 52 43.54 38.44 35.67
N ILE A 53 43.49 39.42 36.58
CA ILE A 53 44.60 40.33 36.87
C ILE A 53 45.50 39.75 37.98
N GLU A 54 44.91 39.26 39.08
CA GLU A 54 45.67 38.76 40.24
C GLU A 54 46.28 37.36 39.98
N VAL A 55 45.58 36.50 39.24
CA VAL A 55 46.02 35.13 38.91
C VAL A 55 45.75 34.83 37.43
N PRO A 56 46.55 35.39 36.50
CA PRO A 56 46.28 35.34 35.06
C PRO A 56 46.23 33.93 34.48
N VAL A 57 46.98 32.99 35.08
CA VAL A 57 46.99 31.56 34.70
C VAL A 57 45.60 30.92 34.86
N VAL A 58 44.74 31.45 35.74
CA VAL A 58 43.41 30.89 36.02
C VAL A 58 42.29 31.78 35.45
N GLY A 59 42.40 33.10 35.59
CA GLY A 59 41.31 34.00 35.17
C GLY A 59 41.20 34.18 33.65
N VAL A 60 42.30 34.22 32.90
CA VAL A 60 42.26 34.35 31.43
C VAL A 60 41.59 33.13 30.77
N PRO A 61 41.92 31.86 31.14
CA PRO A 61 41.20 30.70 30.64
C PRO A 61 39.69 30.72 30.94
N LEU A 62 39.27 31.17 32.13
CA LEU A 62 37.85 31.18 32.52
C LEU A 62 37.03 32.14 31.65
N ILE A 63 37.57 33.33 31.35
CA ILE A 63 36.93 34.33 30.49
C ILE A 63 36.82 33.80 29.05
N LEU A 64 37.86 33.14 28.55
CA LEU A 64 37.87 32.50 27.23
C LEU A 64 36.77 31.44 27.13
N VAL A 65 36.61 30.59 28.15
CA VAL A 65 35.54 29.59 28.21
C VAL A 65 34.16 30.25 28.22
N LEU A 66 33.96 31.33 28.99
CA LEU A 66 32.69 32.06 29.04
C LEU A 66 32.31 32.68 27.69
N VAL A 67 33.26 33.32 27.01
CA VAL A 67 33.06 33.90 25.66
C VAL A 67 32.75 32.81 24.64
N ILE A 68 33.46 31.68 24.70
CA ILE A 68 33.17 30.51 23.85
C ILE A 68 31.75 30.01 24.09
N VAL A 69 31.30 29.91 25.35
CA VAL A 69 29.93 29.47 25.70
C VAL A 69 28.88 30.45 25.17
N LEU A 70 29.10 31.77 25.27
CA LEU A 70 28.19 32.80 24.75
C LEU A 70 28.11 32.82 23.21
N VAL A 71 29.25 32.69 22.53
CA VAL A 71 29.31 32.62 21.05
C VAL A 71 28.70 31.31 20.52
N VAL A 72 28.92 30.18 21.21
CA VAL A 72 28.27 28.90 20.89
C VAL A 72 26.77 28.95 21.20
N GLY A 73 26.36 29.63 22.27
CA GLY A 73 24.96 29.80 22.68
C GLY A 73 24.15 30.64 21.68
N THR A 74 24.69 31.76 21.22
CA THR A 74 24.06 32.63 20.22
C THR A 74 24.00 31.98 18.82
N ARG A 75 25.04 31.24 18.41
CA ARG A 75 25.01 30.40 17.20
C ARG A 75 23.96 29.29 17.26
N ARG A 76 23.76 28.66 18.43
CA ARG A 76 22.68 27.67 18.68
C ARG A 76 21.27 28.28 18.59
N GLY A 77 21.08 29.54 18.96
CA GLY A 77 19.79 30.24 18.85
C GLY A 77 19.37 30.55 17.41
N TRP A 78 20.34 30.91 16.56
CA TRP A 78 20.13 31.18 15.13
C TRP A 78 19.75 29.91 14.35
N TRP A 79 20.37 28.76 14.66
CA TRP A 79 19.99 27.45 14.11
C TRP A 79 18.55 27.03 14.47
N LYS A 80 18.10 27.28 15.71
CA LYS A 80 16.71 27.02 16.17
C LYS A 80 15.63 27.88 15.47
N HIS A 81 16.02 28.99 14.82
CA HIS A 81 15.10 29.82 14.02
C HIS A 81 15.01 29.31 12.57
N GLN A 82 16.14 28.92 11.96
CA GLN A 82 16.19 28.26 10.65
C GLN A 82 15.43 26.93 10.62
N GLU A 83 15.61 26.10 11.64
CA GLU A 83 14.94 24.81 11.86
C GLU A 83 13.40 24.96 11.96
N ARG A 84 12.92 26.09 12.50
CA ARG A 84 11.48 26.40 12.64
C ARG A 84 10.81 26.78 11.31
N VAL A 85 11.57 27.36 10.37
CA VAL A 85 11.08 27.76 9.04
C VAL A 85 11.10 26.59 8.05
N ILE A 86 12.13 25.75 8.13
CA ILE A 86 12.28 24.55 7.28
C ILE A 86 11.26 23.46 7.68
N ARG A 87 11.07 23.22 8.99
CA ARG A 87 10.04 22.32 9.57
C ARG A 87 8.59 22.66 9.15
N ARG A 88 8.30 23.92 8.80
CA ARG A 88 6.96 24.34 8.34
C ARG A 88 6.75 24.15 6.83
N ARG A 89 7.81 24.01 6.02
CA ARG A 89 7.70 24.07 4.54
C ARG A 89 8.02 22.75 3.83
N ALA A 90 8.71 21.78 4.44
CA ALA A 90 9.12 20.54 3.77
C ALA A 90 7.96 19.64 3.27
N PRO A 91 6.90 19.35 4.06
CA PRO A 91 5.74 18.58 3.57
C PRO A 91 5.01 19.29 2.43
N ALA A 92 4.97 20.62 2.47
CA ALA A 92 4.41 21.43 1.40
C ALA A 92 5.25 21.38 0.11
N ILE A 93 6.57 21.21 0.20
CA ILE A 93 7.46 21.13 -0.97
C ILE A 93 7.29 19.79 -1.68
N GLU A 94 7.21 18.67 -0.97
CA GLU A 94 7.03 17.36 -1.59
C GLU A 94 5.62 17.19 -2.17
N ALA A 95 4.59 17.60 -1.43
CA ALA A 95 3.23 17.69 -1.94
C ALA A 95 3.17 18.58 -3.18
N ARG A 96 3.88 19.72 -3.19
CA ARG A 96 3.97 20.62 -4.35
C ARG A 96 4.70 19.98 -5.53
N ARG A 97 5.77 19.21 -5.32
CA ARG A 97 6.49 18.49 -6.38
C ARG A 97 5.64 17.35 -6.96
N ALA A 98 4.94 16.60 -6.11
CA ALA A 98 4.01 15.56 -6.55
C ALA A 98 2.84 16.17 -7.34
N ALA A 99 2.24 17.24 -6.82
CA ALA A 99 1.21 18.00 -7.52
C ALA A 99 1.71 18.58 -8.85
N GLN A 100 2.95 19.10 -8.89
CA GLN A 100 3.55 19.61 -10.13
C GLN A 100 3.76 18.49 -11.17
N ARG A 101 4.23 17.31 -10.77
CA ARG A 101 4.36 16.16 -11.67
C ARG A 101 3.00 15.67 -12.17
N ALA A 102 2.02 15.60 -11.28
CA ALA A 102 0.65 15.25 -11.64
C ALA A 102 0.09 16.27 -12.64
N GLU A 103 0.27 17.57 -12.40
CA GLU A 103 -0.18 18.64 -13.31
C GLU A 103 0.49 18.57 -14.69
N VAL A 104 1.80 18.29 -14.74
CA VAL A 104 2.51 18.12 -16.03
C VAL A 104 1.93 16.96 -16.83
N ARG A 105 1.72 15.80 -16.19
CA ARG A 105 1.15 14.62 -16.85
C ARG A 105 -0.32 14.82 -17.21
N LEU A 106 -1.06 15.52 -16.36
CA LEU A 106 -2.45 15.90 -16.60
C LEU A 106 -2.57 16.86 -17.79
N THR A 107 -1.63 17.79 -17.95
CA THR A 107 -1.53 18.64 -19.14
C THR A 107 -1.33 17.78 -20.38
N GLY A 108 -0.41 16.81 -20.34
CA GLY A 108 -0.21 15.86 -21.44
C GLY A 108 -1.47 15.05 -21.77
N LEU A 109 -2.23 14.64 -20.76
CA LEU A 109 -3.52 13.98 -20.95
C LEU A 109 -4.55 14.90 -21.62
N ARG A 110 -4.68 16.15 -21.17
CA ARG A 110 -5.61 17.15 -21.76
C ARG A 110 -5.25 17.50 -23.21
N GLU A 111 -3.96 17.58 -23.54
CA GLU A 111 -3.51 17.78 -24.92
C GLU A 111 -3.91 16.60 -25.82
N ARG A 112 -3.78 15.37 -25.30
CA ARG A 112 -4.21 14.17 -26.03
C ARG A 112 -5.72 14.01 -26.03
N ASP A 113 -6.44 14.47 -25.03
CA ASP A 113 -7.88 14.34 -24.88
C ASP A 113 -8.51 15.70 -24.51
N PRO A 114 -8.72 16.61 -25.48
CA PRO A 114 -9.23 17.96 -25.21
C PRO A 114 -10.63 18.01 -24.61
N ALA A 115 -11.37 16.90 -24.67
CA ALA A 115 -12.68 16.76 -24.04
C ALA A 115 -12.60 16.31 -22.57
N PHE A 116 -11.41 15.95 -22.07
CA PHE A 116 -11.20 15.62 -20.67
C PHE A 116 -11.33 16.88 -19.81
N ASP A 117 -12.25 16.84 -18.86
CA ASP A 117 -12.46 17.90 -17.88
C ASP A 117 -12.26 17.33 -16.47
N ASP A 118 -11.33 17.94 -15.73
CA ASP A 118 -10.95 17.55 -14.39
C ASP A 118 -12.13 17.56 -13.41
N ALA A 119 -12.91 18.64 -13.42
CA ALA A 119 -14.00 18.84 -12.47
C ALA A 119 -15.09 17.79 -12.69
N ARG A 120 -15.42 17.53 -13.96
CA ARG A 120 -16.33 16.45 -14.36
C ARG A 120 -15.77 15.10 -13.94
N PHE A 121 -14.50 14.80 -14.21
CA PHE A 121 -13.90 13.52 -13.82
C PHE A 121 -13.94 13.31 -12.29
N LEU A 122 -13.58 14.33 -11.49
CA LEU A 122 -13.64 14.28 -10.04
C LEU A 122 -15.07 14.10 -9.50
N ALA A 123 -16.07 14.73 -10.13
CA ALA A 123 -17.48 14.52 -9.79
C ALA A 123 -17.92 13.07 -10.07
N ARG A 124 -17.45 12.49 -11.18
CA ARG A 124 -17.70 11.06 -11.50
C ARG A 124 -17.04 10.13 -10.48
N ALA A 125 -15.80 10.41 -10.09
CA ALA A 125 -15.11 9.65 -9.05
C ALA A 125 -15.84 9.71 -7.70
N GLN A 126 -16.36 10.88 -7.32
CA GLN A 126 -17.18 11.04 -6.12
C GLN A 126 -18.49 10.24 -6.20
N ALA A 127 -19.17 10.24 -7.36
CA ALA A 127 -20.37 9.44 -7.58
C ALA A 127 -20.07 7.93 -7.50
N ALA A 128 -18.97 7.48 -8.09
CA ALA A 128 -18.50 6.09 -7.99
C ALA A 128 -18.23 5.68 -6.53
N PHE A 129 -17.60 6.57 -5.74
CA PHE A 129 -17.37 6.38 -4.32
C PHE A 129 -18.69 6.19 -3.54
N SER A 130 -19.62 7.14 -3.67
CA SER A 130 -20.91 7.06 -2.97
C SER A 130 -21.70 5.80 -3.37
N ARG A 131 -21.63 5.41 -4.65
CA ARG A 131 -22.27 4.18 -5.15
C ARG A 131 -21.64 2.94 -4.54
N ALA A 132 -20.31 2.87 -4.44
CA ALA A 132 -19.61 1.75 -3.83
C ALA A 132 -19.91 1.61 -2.34
N GLN A 133 -19.90 2.71 -1.57
CA GLN A 133 -20.23 2.66 -0.15
C GLN A 133 -21.69 2.21 0.06
N SER A 134 -22.62 2.67 -0.78
CA SER A 134 -24.03 2.26 -0.73
C SER A 134 -24.20 0.78 -1.07
N ALA A 135 -23.60 0.33 -2.17
CA ALA A 135 -23.57 -1.08 -2.61
C ALA A 135 -22.99 -2.00 -1.53
N TRP A 136 -21.87 -1.60 -0.94
CA TRP A 136 -21.21 -2.33 0.14
C TRP A 136 -22.09 -2.46 1.40
N CYS A 137 -22.66 -1.35 1.88
CA CYS A 137 -23.56 -1.37 3.04
C CYS A 137 -24.86 -2.15 2.77
N ALA A 138 -25.36 -2.12 1.53
CA ALA A 138 -26.50 -2.91 1.09
C ALA A 138 -26.17 -4.40 0.89
N GLN A 139 -24.88 -4.75 0.83
CA GLN A 139 -24.39 -6.05 0.38
C GLN A 139 -24.89 -6.42 -1.03
N ASP A 140 -25.00 -5.43 -1.91
CA ASP A 140 -25.40 -5.59 -3.31
C ASP A 140 -24.38 -4.90 -4.23
N LEU A 141 -23.61 -5.71 -4.95
CA LEU A 141 -22.53 -5.23 -5.82
C LEU A 141 -22.96 -5.05 -7.27
N GLU A 142 -24.18 -5.41 -7.64
CA GLU A 142 -24.69 -5.27 -9.01
C GLU A 142 -24.50 -3.84 -9.56
N PRO A 143 -24.77 -2.77 -8.79
CA PRO A 143 -24.58 -1.39 -9.27
C PRO A 143 -23.13 -1.01 -9.60
N LEU A 144 -22.14 -1.74 -9.07
CA LEU A 144 -20.72 -1.45 -9.31
C LEU A 144 -20.18 -2.17 -10.54
N ARG A 145 -20.84 -3.26 -10.93
CA ARG A 145 -20.38 -4.15 -11.99
C ARG A 145 -20.00 -3.45 -13.29
N PRO A 146 -20.68 -2.38 -13.76
CA PRO A 146 -20.28 -1.71 -15.00
C PRO A 146 -18.87 -1.13 -15.00
N PHE A 147 -18.36 -0.66 -13.87
CA PHE A 147 -17.17 0.20 -13.83
C PHE A 147 -16.04 -0.29 -12.92
N VAL A 148 -16.21 -1.37 -12.17
CA VAL A 148 -15.13 -1.95 -11.34
C VAL A 148 -14.44 -3.11 -12.05
N SER A 149 -13.13 -3.26 -11.85
CA SER A 149 -12.39 -4.44 -12.33
C SER A 149 -12.83 -5.72 -11.61
N ASP A 150 -12.44 -6.87 -12.15
CA ASP A 150 -12.68 -8.15 -11.48
C ASP A 150 -11.93 -8.28 -10.15
N GLY A 151 -10.73 -7.72 -10.02
CA GLY A 151 -9.99 -7.72 -8.75
C GLY A 151 -10.74 -7.00 -7.64
N VAL A 152 -11.25 -5.78 -7.92
CA VAL A 152 -12.08 -5.02 -6.97
C VAL A 152 -13.39 -5.75 -6.66
N PHE A 153 -14.03 -6.34 -7.67
CA PHE A 153 -15.29 -7.04 -7.49
C PHE A 153 -15.15 -8.32 -6.65
N GLU A 154 -14.10 -9.12 -6.88
CA GLU A 154 -13.82 -10.36 -6.14
C GLU A 154 -13.45 -10.06 -4.68
N ARG A 155 -12.67 -8.99 -4.44
CA ARG A 155 -12.44 -8.46 -3.09
C ARG A 155 -13.76 -8.23 -2.36
N PHE A 156 -14.65 -7.45 -2.99
CA PHE A 156 -15.91 -7.10 -2.36
C PHE A 156 -16.83 -8.29 -2.16
N SER A 157 -16.89 -9.18 -3.14
CA SER A 157 -17.72 -10.38 -3.09
C SER A 157 -17.34 -11.25 -1.90
N LEU A 158 -16.04 -11.52 -1.72
CA LEU A 158 -15.57 -12.39 -0.65
C LEU A 158 -15.81 -11.78 0.73
N GLN A 159 -15.52 -10.50 0.91
CA GLN A 159 -15.70 -9.83 2.19
C GLN A 159 -17.19 -9.70 2.57
N ILE A 160 -18.08 -9.45 1.60
CA ILE A 160 -19.52 -9.47 1.84
C ILE A 160 -20.02 -10.87 2.20
N GLU A 161 -19.49 -11.92 1.56
CA GLU A 161 -19.80 -13.30 1.91
C GLU A 161 -19.40 -13.60 3.36
N GLU A 162 -18.21 -13.18 3.80
CA GLU A 162 -17.77 -13.31 5.19
C GLU A 162 -18.68 -12.58 6.17
N GLN A 163 -19.14 -11.36 5.82
CA GLN A 163 -20.10 -10.62 6.64
C GLN A 163 -21.44 -11.37 6.78
N ARG A 164 -21.94 -11.93 5.66
CA ARG A 164 -23.18 -12.70 5.62
C ARG A 164 -23.08 -13.97 6.47
N GLU A 165 -21.99 -14.72 6.33
CA GLU A 165 -21.70 -15.90 7.16
C GLU A 165 -21.66 -15.54 8.66
N GLN A 166 -21.16 -14.35 9.01
CA GLN A 166 -21.13 -13.84 10.38
C GLN A 166 -22.42 -13.13 10.83
N GLY A 167 -23.46 -13.12 9.99
CA GLY A 167 -24.78 -12.57 10.31
C GLY A 167 -24.83 -11.05 10.47
N TRP A 168 -23.89 -10.29 9.88
CA TRP A 168 -23.90 -8.82 9.91
C TRP A 168 -23.69 -8.19 8.53
N ARG A 169 -23.93 -6.88 8.46
CA ARG A 169 -23.51 -6.00 7.36
C ARG A 169 -22.95 -4.70 7.91
N GLN A 170 -22.07 -4.05 7.17
CA GLN A 170 -21.59 -2.73 7.57
C GLN A 170 -22.72 -1.70 7.50
N GLY A 171 -22.77 -0.82 8.49
CA GLY A 171 -23.51 0.43 8.43
C GLY A 171 -22.55 1.60 8.35
N MET A 172 -22.93 2.59 7.56
CA MET A 172 -22.23 3.86 7.42
C MET A 172 -23.27 4.97 7.47
N ASP A 173 -23.36 5.62 8.62
CA ASP A 173 -24.30 6.72 8.85
C ASP A 173 -23.53 8.05 8.80
N ALA A 174 -24.23 9.16 8.56
CA ALA A 174 -23.65 10.51 8.51
C ALA A 174 -22.45 10.67 7.54
N LEU A 175 -22.43 9.91 6.44
CA LEU A 175 -21.38 10.02 5.41
C LEU A 175 -21.32 11.43 4.84
N ARG A 176 -20.16 12.07 4.96
CA ARG A 176 -19.81 13.33 4.30
C ARG A 176 -18.56 13.13 3.48
N VAL A 177 -18.68 13.26 2.16
CA VAL A 177 -17.53 13.18 1.25
C VAL A 177 -16.93 14.57 1.13
N GLY A 178 -15.64 14.70 1.40
CA GLY A 178 -14.91 15.94 1.16
C GLY A 178 -14.60 16.14 -0.32
N ALA A 179 -13.87 17.21 -0.63
CA ALA A 179 -13.47 17.50 -2.02
C ALA A 179 -12.37 16.53 -2.47
N PRO A 180 -12.61 15.68 -3.50
CA PRO A 180 -11.57 14.81 -4.03
C PRO A 180 -10.58 15.60 -4.89
N TRP A 181 -9.35 15.10 -5.02
CA TRP A 181 -8.36 15.66 -5.93
C TRP A 181 -7.57 14.58 -6.65
N ILE A 182 -7.01 14.93 -7.82
CA ILE A 182 -6.10 14.05 -8.56
C ILE A 182 -4.76 14.02 -7.81
N GLN A 183 -4.44 12.87 -7.23
CA GLN A 183 -3.20 12.63 -6.48
C GLN A 183 -2.06 12.25 -7.42
N HIS A 184 -2.36 11.50 -8.48
CA HIS A 184 -1.38 11.00 -9.43
C HIS A 184 -1.98 10.76 -10.81
N VAL A 185 -1.17 10.94 -11.84
CA VAL A 185 -1.46 10.52 -13.21
C VAL A 185 -0.27 9.71 -13.69
N GLU A 186 -0.51 8.54 -14.25
CA GLU A 186 0.50 7.71 -14.90
C GLU A 186 0.13 7.54 -16.38
N GLU A 187 1.07 7.87 -17.25
CA GLU A 187 0.94 7.68 -18.70
C GLU A 187 1.58 6.35 -19.08
N GLY A 188 0.92 5.25 -18.72
CA GLY A 188 1.41 3.91 -18.98
C GLY A 188 1.45 3.57 -20.47
N ARG A 189 2.16 2.52 -20.86
CA ARG A 189 2.28 2.11 -22.28
C ARG A 189 0.92 1.81 -22.91
N ARG A 190 0.09 1.03 -22.20
CA ARG A 190 -1.21 0.55 -22.70
C ARG A 190 -2.40 1.27 -22.10
N PHE A 191 -2.30 1.69 -20.84
CA PHE A 191 -3.36 2.37 -20.10
C PHE A 191 -2.84 3.67 -19.49
N ASP A 192 -3.66 4.71 -19.51
CA ASP A 192 -3.51 5.86 -18.64
C ASP A 192 -4.17 5.54 -17.29
N THR A 193 -3.51 5.88 -16.18
CA THR A 193 -4.04 5.70 -14.81
C THR A 193 -4.18 7.05 -14.13
N ILE A 194 -5.33 7.32 -13.53
CA ILE A 194 -5.54 8.47 -12.64
C ILE A 194 -5.86 7.96 -11.25
N VAL A 195 -5.06 8.39 -10.27
CA VAL A 195 -5.33 8.13 -8.85
C VAL A 195 -6.02 9.35 -8.26
N VAL A 196 -7.23 9.15 -7.75
CA VAL A 196 -8.01 10.16 -7.05
C VAL A 196 -7.95 9.90 -5.56
N ARG A 197 -7.60 10.92 -4.77
CA ARG A 197 -7.68 10.86 -3.31
C ARG A 197 -9.00 11.43 -2.84
N ILE A 198 -9.74 10.67 -2.04
CA ILE A 198 -11.11 10.96 -1.62
C ILE A 198 -11.15 11.01 -0.09
N PRO A 199 -11.19 12.20 0.53
CA PRO A 199 -11.42 12.35 1.96
C PRO A 199 -12.90 12.17 2.29
N PHE A 200 -13.23 11.54 3.41
CA PHE A 200 -14.60 11.44 3.90
C PHE A 200 -14.69 11.28 5.42
N GLU A 201 -15.81 11.69 6.00
CA GLU A 201 -16.18 11.44 7.40
C GLU A 201 -17.40 10.52 7.43
N ALA A 202 -17.42 9.53 8.33
CA ALA A 202 -18.61 8.71 8.52
C ALA A 202 -18.66 8.04 9.91
N ASP A 203 -19.86 7.76 10.38
CA ASP A 203 -20.11 6.89 11.54
C ASP A 203 -20.21 5.45 11.05
N VAL A 204 -19.13 4.69 11.26
CA VAL A 204 -19.04 3.29 10.82
C VAL A 204 -19.36 2.35 11.97
N HIS A 205 -20.24 1.38 11.73
CA HIS A 205 -20.64 0.36 12.70
C HIS A 205 -21.09 -0.92 12.00
N ARG A 206 -21.43 -1.97 12.77
CA ARG A 206 -22.02 -3.20 12.25
C ARG A 206 -23.51 -3.28 12.58
N ARG A 207 -24.32 -3.80 11.66
CA ARG A 207 -25.74 -4.07 11.83
C ARG A 207 -26.03 -5.56 11.70
N GLU A 208 -26.85 -6.13 12.56
CA GLU A 208 -27.28 -7.52 12.44
C GLU A 208 -28.14 -7.71 11.20
N LEU A 209 -27.93 -8.81 10.47
CA LEU A 209 -28.76 -9.14 9.32
C LEU A 209 -30.19 -9.53 9.73
N ALA A 210 -30.36 -10.19 10.87
CA ALA A 210 -31.65 -10.72 11.31
C ALA A 210 -32.69 -9.63 11.63
N ASN A 211 -32.27 -8.50 12.21
CA ASN A 211 -33.18 -7.46 12.70
C ASN A 211 -32.76 -6.02 12.33
N GLY A 212 -31.62 -5.83 11.66
CA GLY A 212 -31.10 -4.52 11.26
C GLY A 212 -30.59 -3.62 12.40
N ARG A 213 -30.63 -4.08 13.65
CA ARG A 213 -30.16 -3.33 14.82
C ARG A 213 -28.64 -3.18 14.78
N ARG A 214 -28.15 -2.06 15.29
CA ARG A 214 -26.71 -1.85 15.49
C ARG A 214 -26.19 -2.83 16.55
N ILE A 215 -25.02 -3.39 16.29
CA ILE A 215 -24.31 -4.24 17.25
C ILE A 215 -23.53 -3.33 18.20
N ALA A 216 -23.84 -3.40 19.49
CA ALA A 216 -23.21 -2.54 20.49
C ALA A 216 -21.69 -2.78 20.58
N GLY A 217 -20.91 -1.71 20.65
CA GLY A 217 -19.45 -1.78 20.73
C GLY A 217 -18.78 -2.14 19.41
N SER A 218 -19.50 -2.03 18.29
CA SER A 218 -18.96 -2.21 16.94
C SER A 218 -18.64 -0.89 16.23
N GLU A 219 -18.93 0.24 16.87
CA GLU A 219 -18.70 1.58 16.37
C GLU A 219 -17.21 1.91 16.29
N LEU A 220 -16.79 2.49 15.16
CA LEU A 220 -15.50 3.15 15.08
C LEU A 220 -15.54 4.51 15.79
N PRO A 221 -14.41 4.96 16.37
CA PRO A 221 -14.25 6.36 16.72
C PRO A 221 -14.53 7.24 15.50
N ARG A 222 -15.32 8.32 15.69
CA ARG A 222 -15.54 9.31 14.65
C ARG A 222 -14.20 9.82 14.13
N GLY A 223 -13.95 9.60 12.84
CA GLY A 223 -12.68 9.92 12.20
C GLY A 223 -12.87 10.41 10.78
N SER A 224 -11.90 11.18 10.31
CA SER A 224 -11.70 11.46 8.90
C SER A 224 -10.92 10.30 8.29
N PHE A 225 -11.43 9.77 7.18
CA PHE A 225 -10.83 8.71 6.39
C PHE A 225 -10.39 9.26 5.04
N GLU A 226 -9.40 8.60 4.44
CA GLU A 226 -8.93 8.94 3.10
C GLU A 226 -8.58 7.68 2.32
N GLU A 227 -9.14 7.57 1.11
CA GLU A 227 -8.88 6.47 0.19
C GLU A 227 -8.27 7.01 -1.12
N CYS A 228 -7.39 6.22 -1.72
CA CYS A 228 -6.83 6.43 -3.05
C CYS A 228 -7.47 5.44 -4.03
N TRP A 229 -8.13 5.96 -5.05
CA TRP A 229 -8.85 5.19 -6.06
C TRP A 229 -8.16 5.29 -7.41
N SER A 230 -7.70 4.17 -7.95
CA SER A 230 -6.99 4.10 -9.24
C SER A 230 -7.97 3.79 -10.37
N PHE A 231 -8.20 4.77 -11.23
CA PHE A 231 -9.00 4.63 -12.44
C PHE A 231 -8.09 4.43 -13.64
N VAL A 232 -8.39 3.43 -14.47
CA VAL A 232 -7.61 3.06 -15.66
C VAL A 232 -8.45 3.21 -16.93
N ARG A 233 -7.82 3.70 -18.00
CA ARG A 233 -8.42 3.84 -19.33
C ARG A 233 -7.39 3.54 -20.40
N ARG A 234 -7.79 2.94 -21.53
CA ARG A 234 -6.89 2.60 -22.64
C ARG A 234 -6.21 3.88 -23.13
N ARG A 235 -4.89 3.83 -23.32
CA ARG A 235 -4.12 4.97 -23.79
C ARG A 235 -4.65 5.43 -25.15
N GLY A 236 -4.92 6.73 -25.28
CA GLY A 236 -5.45 7.33 -26.50
C GLY A 236 -6.98 7.29 -26.63
N ALA A 237 -7.70 6.62 -25.72
CA ALA A 237 -9.16 6.73 -25.63
C ALA A 237 -9.57 8.18 -25.34
N LYS A 238 -10.71 8.61 -25.91
CA LYS A 238 -11.22 9.97 -25.80
C LYS A 238 -12.39 10.05 -24.83
N THR A 239 -12.47 11.16 -24.10
CA THR A 239 -13.61 11.41 -23.21
C THR A 239 -14.88 11.61 -24.03
N SER A 240 -15.92 10.85 -23.72
CA SER A 240 -17.25 11.04 -24.29
C SER A 240 -18.02 12.12 -23.53
N GLY A 241 -18.79 12.92 -24.26
CA GLY A 241 -19.73 13.88 -23.67
C GLY A 241 -20.94 13.22 -22.99
N ALA A 242 -21.23 11.96 -23.30
CA ALA A 242 -22.41 11.23 -22.84
C ALA A 242 -22.23 10.57 -21.46
N ALA A 243 -23.31 9.98 -20.93
CA ALA A 243 -23.25 9.11 -19.76
C ALA A 243 -22.40 7.86 -20.05
N GLY A 244 -21.59 7.44 -19.08
CA GLY A 244 -20.70 6.30 -19.20
C GLY A 244 -20.97 5.23 -18.15
N LEU A 245 -19.94 4.44 -17.83
CA LEU A 245 -20.07 3.24 -17.00
C LEU A 245 -20.55 3.57 -15.58
N ILE A 246 -20.00 4.63 -14.98
CA ILE A 246 -20.33 5.07 -13.62
C ILE A 246 -21.80 5.55 -13.55
N GLU A 247 -22.27 6.21 -14.60
CA GLU A 247 -23.64 6.68 -14.75
C GLU A 247 -24.62 5.54 -15.14
N GLY A 248 -24.11 4.34 -15.43
CA GLY A 248 -24.93 3.17 -15.78
C GLY A 248 -25.35 3.12 -17.24
N ALA A 249 -24.61 3.75 -18.15
CA ALA A 249 -24.85 3.70 -19.58
C ALA A 249 -23.64 3.13 -20.34
N CYS A 250 -23.90 2.46 -21.47
CA CYS A 250 -22.83 1.97 -22.32
C CYS A 250 -22.16 3.16 -23.01
N PRO A 251 -20.85 3.41 -22.80
CA PRO A 251 -20.16 4.55 -23.41
C PRO A 251 -20.05 4.46 -24.95
N ASN A 252 -20.23 3.26 -25.53
CA ASN A 252 -20.20 3.06 -26.98
C ASN A 252 -21.55 3.33 -27.67
N CYS A 253 -22.68 2.92 -27.08
CA CYS A 253 -24.00 3.01 -27.73
C CYS A 253 -25.08 3.78 -26.95
N GLY A 254 -24.79 4.21 -25.72
CA GLY A 254 -25.72 4.94 -24.86
C GLY A 254 -26.80 4.08 -24.19
N ALA A 255 -26.89 2.78 -24.50
CA ALA A 255 -27.88 1.90 -23.90
C ALA A 255 -27.70 1.80 -22.37
N PRO A 256 -28.79 1.81 -21.58
CA PRO A 256 -28.70 1.60 -20.15
C PRO A 256 -28.10 0.23 -19.85
N LEU A 257 -27.12 0.19 -18.95
CA LEU A 257 -26.48 -1.03 -18.49
C LEU A 257 -27.36 -1.64 -17.39
N ALA A 258 -28.45 -2.27 -17.80
CA ALA A 258 -29.11 -3.31 -16.99
C ALA A 258 -28.23 -4.55 -17.12
N MET A 259 -27.25 -4.69 -16.22
CA MET A 259 -26.29 -5.78 -16.35
C MET A 259 -26.97 -7.11 -16.02
N ASN A 260 -27.22 -7.90 -17.06
CA ASN A 260 -27.21 -9.35 -16.91
C ASN A 260 -25.82 -9.80 -16.41
N GLN A 261 -25.66 -11.07 -16.07
CA GLN A 261 -24.38 -11.61 -15.55
C GLN A 261 -23.19 -11.52 -16.54
N SER A 262 -23.24 -10.76 -17.64
CA SER A 262 -22.16 -10.52 -18.61
C SER A 262 -21.45 -9.18 -18.36
N ALA A 263 -20.23 -8.99 -18.86
CA ALA A 263 -19.58 -7.67 -18.98
C ALA A 263 -19.77 -7.06 -20.38
N LEU A 264 -20.58 -7.72 -21.22
CA LEU A 264 -20.91 -7.28 -22.56
C LEU A 264 -22.16 -6.42 -22.51
N CYS A 265 -22.17 -5.30 -23.24
CA CYS A 265 -23.38 -4.54 -23.44
C CYS A 265 -24.41 -5.40 -24.19
N ALA A 266 -25.62 -5.54 -23.64
CA ALA A 266 -26.69 -6.31 -24.27
C ALA A 266 -27.14 -5.74 -25.63
N SER A 267 -26.92 -4.44 -25.87
CA SER A 267 -27.34 -3.78 -27.11
C SER A 267 -26.30 -3.84 -28.22
N CYS A 268 -25.02 -3.56 -27.93
CA CYS A 268 -23.98 -3.47 -28.97
C CYS A 268 -22.86 -4.50 -28.83
N GLY A 269 -22.90 -5.37 -27.81
CA GLY A 269 -21.97 -6.49 -27.64
C GLY A 269 -20.55 -6.14 -27.21
N VAL A 270 -20.24 -4.86 -26.98
CA VAL A 270 -18.88 -4.47 -26.56
C VAL A 270 -18.59 -4.85 -25.11
N LEU A 271 -17.34 -5.19 -24.82
CA LEU A 271 -16.84 -5.36 -23.46
C LEU A 271 -16.71 -4.00 -22.78
N VAL A 272 -17.58 -3.73 -21.81
CA VAL A 272 -17.70 -2.36 -21.26
C VAL A 272 -16.57 -2.01 -20.28
N GLN A 273 -15.93 -3.01 -19.68
CA GLN A 273 -14.85 -2.86 -18.69
C GLN A 273 -13.44 -2.93 -19.32
N SER A 274 -13.32 -2.83 -20.64
CA SER A 274 -12.01 -2.94 -21.32
C SER A 274 -11.09 -1.73 -21.12
N GLY A 275 -11.62 -0.64 -20.56
CA GLY A 275 -10.96 0.67 -20.51
C GLY A 275 -10.96 1.40 -21.86
N GLU A 276 -11.45 0.80 -22.95
CA GLU A 276 -11.42 1.41 -24.29
C GLU A 276 -12.37 2.59 -24.44
N PHE A 277 -13.50 2.54 -23.75
CA PHE A 277 -14.60 3.50 -23.95
C PHE A 277 -14.78 4.45 -22.76
N ASP A 278 -14.33 4.07 -21.57
CA ASP A 278 -14.47 4.86 -20.35
C ASP A 278 -13.51 4.36 -19.25
N TRP A 279 -13.46 5.08 -18.14
CA TRP A 279 -12.63 4.76 -16.97
C TRP A 279 -13.17 3.58 -16.17
N VAL A 280 -12.28 2.66 -15.80
CA VAL A 280 -12.55 1.50 -14.95
C VAL A 280 -11.84 1.70 -13.62
N LEU A 281 -12.52 1.47 -12.50
CA LEU A 281 -11.91 1.43 -11.18
C LEU A 281 -11.18 0.10 -10.99
N ALA A 282 -9.85 0.13 -11.00
CA ALA A 282 -9.01 -1.06 -10.93
C ALA A 282 -8.43 -1.32 -9.54
N GLU A 283 -8.30 -0.29 -8.71
CA GLU A 283 -7.72 -0.44 -7.38
C GLU A 283 -8.31 0.57 -6.38
N ILE A 284 -8.43 0.14 -5.14
CA ILE A 284 -8.76 1.00 -4.00
C ILE A 284 -7.74 0.68 -2.90
N THR A 285 -6.99 1.69 -2.47
CA THR A 285 -5.99 1.60 -1.40
C THR A 285 -6.25 2.65 -0.34
N GLN A 286 -5.80 2.40 0.88
CA GLN A 286 -5.78 3.44 1.90
C GLN A 286 -4.72 4.49 1.56
N ALA A 287 -5.00 5.77 1.87
CA ALA A 287 -4.09 6.85 1.51
C ALA A 287 -2.69 6.74 2.16
N SER A 288 -2.58 6.04 3.31
CA SER A 288 -1.29 5.77 3.98
C SER A 288 -0.42 4.75 3.23
N GLU A 289 -1.07 3.82 2.53
CA GLU A 289 -0.43 2.69 1.83
C GLU A 289 -0.09 3.04 0.39
N TRP A 290 -0.82 3.97 -0.22
CA TRP A 290 -0.63 4.34 -1.61
C TRP A 290 0.79 4.85 -1.90
N ARG A 291 1.38 4.33 -2.97
CA ARG A 291 2.68 4.74 -3.51
C ARG A 291 2.54 5.08 -4.98
N ALA A 292 3.36 6.03 -5.43
CA ALA A 292 3.53 6.29 -6.85
C ALA A 292 4.55 5.28 -7.38
N ASP A 293 4.06 4.27 -8.10
CA ASP A 293 4.91 3.35 -8.85
C ASP A 293 5.16 3.90 -10.27
N ASP A 294 6.25 3.48 -10.90
CA ASP A 294 6.59 3.81 -12.28
C ASP A 294 6.76 2.49 -13.05
N GLU A 295 5.89 2.21 -14.02
CA GLU A 295 5.95 1.00 -14.84
C GLU A 295 7.35 0.76 -15.45
N ARG A 296 8.12 1.83 -15.70
CA ARG A 296 9.44 1.76 -16.34
C ARG A 296 10.51 1.19 -15.42
N SER A 297 10.26 1.16 -14.12
CA SER A 297 11.17 0.58 -13.12
C SER A 297 11.05 -0.94 -13.02
N VAL A 298 10.03 -1.55 -13.62
CA VAL A 298 9.76 -2.99 -13.52
C VAL A 298 10.70 -3.79 -14.40
N ARG A 299 11.51 -4.66 -13.78
CA ARG A 299 12.51 -5.49 -14.47
C ARG A 299 11.84 -6.41 -15.51
N GLY A 300 12.45 -6.51 -16.69
CA GLY A 300 11.94 -7.32 -17.81
C GLY A 300 10.73 -6.73 -18.54
N PHE A 301 10.05 -5.71 -18.00
CA PHE A 301 8.85 -5.16 -18.63
C PHE A 301 9.12 -4.45 -19.95
N ALA A 302 10.21 -3.67 -20.04
CA ALA A 302 10.57 -3.00 -21.29
C ALA A 302 10.73 -4.01 -22.44
N GLU A 303 11.50 -5.08 -22.23
CA GLU A 303 11.74 -6.12 -23.24
C GLU A 303 10.47 -6.90 -23.60
N LEU A 304 9.72 -7.38 -22.60
CA LEU A 304 8.50 -8.16 -22.89
C LEU A 304 7.42 -7.30 -23.54
N SER A 305 7.28 -6.03 -23.15
CA SER A 305 6.28 -5.12 -23.75
C SER A 305 6.61 -4.69 -25.18
N GLU A 306 7.88 -4.76 -25.60
CA GLU A 306 8.25 -4.58 -27.01
C GLU A 306 7.81 -5.77 -27.87
N ARG A 307 7.89 -6.99 -27.31
CA ARG A 307 7.43 -8.21 -27.97
C ARG A 307 5.90 -8.37 -27.93
N ASP A 308 5.29 -7.90 -26.85
CA ASP A 308 3.84 -7.96 -26.61
C ASP A 308 3.30 -6.57 -26.23
N PRO A 309 2.93 -5.74 -27.23
CA PRO A 309 2.40 -4.40 -26.99
C PRO A 309 1.06 -4.36 -26.24
N ALA A 310 0.38 -5.50 -26.09
CA ALA A 310 -0.85 -5.61 -25.32
C ALA A 310 -0.59 -5.92 -23.83
N LEU A 311 0.64 -6.30 -23.46
CA LEU A 311 1.02 -6.52 -22.07
C LEU A 311 0.95 -5.22 -21.26
N ALA A 312 0.35 -5.30 -20.08
CA ALA A 312 0.26 -4.18 -19.15
C ALA A 312 0.32 -4.68 -17.71
N LEU A 313 1.05 -3.95 -16.85
CA LEU A 313 1.21 -4.31 -15.44
C LEU A 313 -0.12 -4.31 -14.69
N GLN A 314 -1.01 -3.35 -15.02
CA GLN A 314 -2.33 -3.22 -14.42
C GLN A 314 -3.19 -4.48 -14.64
N LEU A 315 -3.00 -5.19 -15.75
CA LEU A 315 -3.69 -6.45 -16.03
C LEU A 315 -3.15 -7.60 -15.19
N LEU A 316 -1.81 -7.66 -15.01
CA LEU A 316 -1.16 -8.66 -14.15
C LEU A 316 -1.53 -8.45 -12.68
N GLU A 317 -1.60 -7.21 -12.24
CA GLU A 317 -1.97 -6.83 -10.87
C GLU A 317 -3.44 -7.11 -10.59
N ASP A 318 -4.37 -6.75 -11.49
CA ASP A 318 -5.77 -7.13 -11.37
C ASP A 318 -5.95 -8.65 -11.35
N ARG A 319 -5.21 -9.37 -12.21
CA ARG A 319 -5.23 -10.84 -12.26
C ARG A 319 -4.71 -11.47 -10.98
N ALA A 320 -3.63 -10.95 -10.41
CA ALA A 320 -3.09 -11.40 -9.12
C ALA A 320 -4.05 -11.08 -7.97
N SER A 321 -4.72 -9.93 -8.01
CA SER A 321 -5.76 -9.57 -7.04
C SER A 321 -6.92 -10.58 -7.07
N VAL A 322 -7.45 -10.90 -8.26
CA VAL A 322 -8.46 -11.97 -8.42
C VAL A 322 -7.95 -13.30 -7.87
N ALA A 323 -6.73 -13.70 -8.21
CA ALA A 323 -6.15 -14.94 -7.73
C ALA A 323 -5.96 -14.97 -6.20
N PHE A 324 -5.58 -13.85 -5.58
CA PHE A 324 -5.45 -13.72 -4.13
C PHE A 324 -6.80 -13.95 -3.42
N TRP A 325 -7.88 -13.34 -3.91
CA TRP A 325 -9.21 -13.51 -3.31
C TRP A 325 -9.76 -14.92 -3.54
N ARG A 326 -9.52 -15.52 -4.71
CA ARG A 326 -9.85 -16.93 -4.98
C ARG A 326 -9.03 -17.90 -4.12
N TRP A 327 -7.74 -17.63 -3.91
CA TRP A 327 -6.89 -18.38 -3.00
C TRP A 327 -7.32 -18.25 -1.54
N THR A 328 -7.79 -17.06 -1.13
CA THR A 328 -8.38 -16.83 0.18
C THR A 328 -9.65 -17.65 0.37
N ALA A 329 -10.55 -17.62 -0.62
CA ALA A 329 -11.77 -18.42 -0.62
C ALA A 329 -11.47 -19.93 -0.54
N ALA A 330 -10.51 -20.41 -1.33
CA ALA A 330 -10.10 -21.80 -1.35
C ALA A 330 -9.60 -22.28 0.01
N GLN A 331 -8.74 -21.48 0.67
CA GLN A 331 -8.26 -21.79 2.03
C GLN A 331 -9.40 -21.82 3.05
N ARG A 332 -10.30 -20.82 3.01
CA ARG A 332 -11.45 -20.74 3.91
C ARG A 332 -12.35 -21.97 3.77
N LEU A 333 -12.72 -22.29 2.54
CA LEU A 333 -13.61 -23.42 2.23
C LEU A 333 -12.92 -24.78 2.39
N GLY A 334 -11.57 -24.83 2.31
CA GLY A 334 -10.82 -26.09 2.23
C GLY A 334 -11.10 -26.84 0.94
N ARG A 335 -11.23 -26.10 -0.15
CA ARG A 335 -11.72 -26.57 -1.45
C ARG A 335 -10.96 -25.88 -2.57
N VAL A 336 -10.58 -26.63 -3.61
CA VAL A 336 -9.75 -26.13 -4.71
C VAL A 336 -10.57 -25.37 -5.77
N GLU A 337 -11.88 -25.54 -5.78
CA GLU A 337 -12.83 -25.03 -6.77
C GLU A 337 -12.65 -23.54 -7.11
N PRO A 338 -12.41 -22.64 -6.14
CA PRO A 338 -12.17 -21.24 -6.46
C PRO A 338 -10.91 -21.01 -7.33
N LEU A 339 -9.90 -21.87 -7.23
CA LEU A 339 -8.61 -21.71 -7.92
C LEU A 339 -8.61 -22.22 -9.37
N VAL A 340 -9.50 -23.16 -9.73
CA VAL A 340 -9.48 -23.88 -11.02
C VAL A 340 -9.42 -22.97 -12.25
N ARG A 341 -9.97 -21.75 -12.16
CA ARG A 341 -9.98 -20.78 -13.26
C ARG A 341 -8.73 -19.89 -13.31
N VAL A 342 -8.06 -19.69 -12.18
CA VAL A 342 -7.00 -18.70 -12.02
C VAL A 342 -5.62 -19.34 -11.91
N ALA A 343 -5.56 -20.62 -11.58
CA ALA A 343 -4.36 -21.40 -11.39
C ALA A 343 -4.19 -22.45 -12.49
N ASP A 344 -2.96 -22.92 -12.67
CA ASP A 344 -2.70 -24.07 -13.53
C ASP A 344 -3.16 -25.39 -12.86
N PRO A 345 -3.37 -26.46 -13.65
CA PRO A 345 -3.81 -27.75 -13.12
C PRO A 345 -2.88 -28.31 -12.04
N ALA A 346 -1.56 -28.13 -12.19
CA ALA A 346 -0.59 -28.68 -11.24
C ALA A 346 -0.67 -27.99 -9.87
N LEU A 347 -0.86 -26.66 -9.81
CA LEU A 347 -1.11 -25.97 -8.55
C LEU A 347 -2.43 -26.43 -7.92
N CYS A 348 -3.49 -26.59 -8.72
CA CYS A 348 -4.78 -27.08 -8.23
C CYS A 348 -4.65 -28.47 -7.59
N GLU A 349 -3.97 -29.40 -8.25
CA GLU A 349 -3.75 -30.76 -7.73
C GLU A 349 -2.99 -30.76 -6.40
N ARG A 350 -1.91 -29.97 -6.28
CA ARG A 350 -1.15 -29.83 -5.02
C ARG A 350 -2.02 -29.26 -3.90
N THR A 351 -2.75 -28.18 -4.17
CA THR A 351 -3.64 -27.56 -3.18
C THR A 351 -4.78 -28.48 -2.77
N ALA A 352 -5.35 -29.26 -3.69
CA ALA A 352 -6.37 -30.25 -3.38
C ALA A 352 -5.84 -31.35 -2.46
N ALA A 353 -4.61 -31.82 -2.71
CA ALA A 353 -3.95 -32.80 -1.83
C ALA A 353 -3.70 -32.24 -0.42
N GLU A 354 -3.18 -31.01 -0.31
CA GLU A 354 -3.00 -30.32 0.98
C GLU A 354 -4.31 -30.19 1.77
N PHE A 355 -5.41 -29.83 1.09
CA PHE A 355 -6.71 -29.75 1.74
C PHE A 355 -7.27 -31.11 2.15
N ALA A 356 -7.05 -32.16 1.34
CA ALA A 356 -7.46 -33.52 1.68
C ALA A 356 -6.70 -34.06 2.91
N GLU A 357 -5.41 -33.76 3.03
CA GLU A 357 -4.61 -34.10 4.21
C GLU A 357 -5.07 -33.33 5.45
N GLY A 358 -5.28 -32.02 5.30
CA GLY A 358 -5.73 -31.12 6.36
C GLY A 358 -7.18 -31.34 6.82
N ALA A 359 -8.00 -32.07 6.06
CA ALA A 359 -9.40 -32.36 6.40
C ALA A 359 -9.57 -33.23 7.67
N LYS A 360 -8.46 -33.79 8.20
CA LYS A 360 -8.46 -34.64 9.39
C LYS A 360 -8.52 -33.87 10.72
N GLY A 361 -8.39 -32.53 10.70
CA GLY A 361 -8.35 -31.72 11.91
C GLY A 361 -8.72 -30.25 11.69
N PRO A 362 -8.72 -29.44 12.76
CA PRO A 362 -8.94 -28.00 12.63
C PRO A 362 -7.79 -27.34 11.86
N ARG A 363 -8.12 -26.40 10.98
CA ARG A 363 -7.18 -25.67 10.13
C ARG A 363 -7.07 -24.22 10.58
N LEU A 364 -5.86 -23.68 10.61
CA LEU A 364 -5.64 -22.26 10.84
C LEU A 364 -5.90 -21.50 9.53
N VAL A 365 -6.90 -20.62 9.53
CA VAL A 365 -7.29 -19.80 8.37
C VAL A 365 -7.22 -18.32 8.77
N LEU A 366 -6.76 -17.48 7.84
CA LEU A 366 -6.77 -16.03 8.01
C LEU A 366 -8.03 -15.44 7.35
N VAL A 367 -8.90 -14.83 8.16
CA VAL A 367 -10.14 -14.15 7.74
C VAL A 367 -9.99 -12.64 7.86
N ASP A 368 -11.00 -11.88 7.40
CA ASP A 368 -11.01 -10.41 7.54
C ASP A 368 -9.74 -9.77 6.96
N ARG A 369 -9.33 -10.28 5.78
CA ARG A 369 -8.08 -9.91 5.13
C ARG A 369 -8.17 -8.48 4.58
N ALA A 370 -7.13 -7.70 4.81
CA ALA A 370 -6.93 -6.39 4.20
C ALA A 370 -5.71 -6.44 3.27
N VAL A 371 -5.87 -5.93 2.05
CA VAL A 371 -4.78 -5.82 1.08
C VAL A 371 -4.25 -4.38 1.11
N GLY A 372 -2.95 -4.24 1.34
CA GLY A 372 -2.25 -2.95 1.29
C GLY A 372 -1.79 -2.59 -0.11
N SER A 373 -1.25 -3.56 -0.86
CA SER A 373 -0.83 -3.36 -2.24
C SER A 373 -0.78 -4.66 -3.06
N VAL A 374 -0.94 -4.53 -4.37
CA VAL A 374 -0.69 -5.59 -5.36
C VAL A 374 0.24 -5.00 -6.42
N ARG A 375 1.47 -5.53 -6.55
CA ARG A 375 2.50 -4.91 -7.37
C ARG A 375 3.32 -5.94 -8.14
N THR A 376 3.52 -5.69 -9.43
CA THR A 376 4.43 -6.50 -10.24
C THR A 376 5.88 -6.18 -9.89
N LEU A 377 6.63 -7.15 -9.36
CA LEU A 377 8.05 -6.99 -9.06
C LEU A 377 8.91 -7.03 -10.32
N GLY A 378 8.51 -7.85 -11.28
CA GLY A 378 9.24 -8.03 -12.52
C GLY A 378 8.72 -9.20 -13.35
N LEU A 379 9.28 -9.27 -14.56
CA LEU A 379 8.94 -10.25 -15.58
C LEU A 379 10.20 -11.04 -15.96
N LEU A 380 10.02 -12.34 -16.11
CA LEU A 380 11.04 -13.30 -16.51
C LEU A 380 10.60 -13.95 -17.83
N ALA A 381 11.50 -14.07 -18.79
CA ALA A 381 11.28 -14.88 -19.99
C ALA A 381 12.40 -15.92 -20.10
N ALA A 382 12.03 -17.20 -20.16
CA ALA A 382 12.94 -18.32 -20.33
C ALA A 382 12.30 -19.37 -21.25
N ASP A 383 13.05 -20.42 -21.60
CA ASP A 383 12.55 -21.52 -22.46
C ASP A 383 11.29 -22.20 -21.90
N ALA A 384 11.13 -22.20 -20.58
CA ALA A 384 9.95 -22.75 -19.89
C ALA A 384 8.69 -21.87 -20.00
N GLY A 385 8.80 -20.64 -20.51
CA GLY A 385 7.69 -19.69 -20.63
C GLY A 385 8.01 -18.30 -20.08
N GLU A 386 7.01 -17.44 -20.15
CA GLU A 386 7.02 -16.11 -19.54
C GLU A 386 6.40 -16.20 -18.14
N ARG A 387 7.02 -15.53 -17.16
CA ARG A 387 6.56 -15.49 -15.76
C ARG A 387 6.49 -14.05 -15.27
N ALA A 388 5.43 -13.71 -14.56
CA ALA A 388 5.30 -12.48 -13.80
C ALA A 388 5.33 -12.78 -12.31
N LEU A 389 6.21 -12.08 -11.59
CA LEU A 389 6.29 -12.15 -10.13
C LEU A 389 5.48 -10.99 -9.57
N VAL A 390 4.29 -11.27 -9.05
CA VAL A 390 3.41 -10.25 -8.46
C VAL A 390 3.38 -10.42 -6.95
N GLU A 391 3.76 -9.36 -6.23
CA GLU A 391 3.71 -9.29 -4.78
C GLU A 391 2.35 -8.77 -4.33
N VAL A 392 1.73 -9.49 -3.40
CA VAL A 392 0.56 -9.04 -2.65
C VAL A 392 0.98 -8.80 -1.21
N VAL A 393 0.80 -7.57 -0.74
CA VAL A 393 1.01 -7.19 0.66
C VAL A 393 -0.34 -7.13 1.35
N TRP A 394 -0.50 -7.91 2.42
CA TRP A 394 -1.79 -8.07 3.07
C TRP A 394 -1.65 -8.43 4.56
N ASP A 395 -2.71 -8.20 5.32
CA ASP A 395 -2.86 -8.73 6.67
C ASP A 395 -4.16 -9.53 6.80
N GLY A 396 -4.31 -10.28 7.89
CA GLY A 396 -5.54 -10.99 8.20
C GLY A 396 -5.53 -11.50 9.63
N ARG A 397 -6.70 -11.94 10.11
CA ARG A 397 -6.90 -12.39 11.48
C ARG A 397 -6.98 -13.92 11.55
N PRO A 398 -6.18 -14.58 12.39
CA PRO A 398 -6.17 -16.04 12.47
C PRO A 398 -7.41 -16.56 13.19
N VAL A 399 -8.00 -17.63 12.63
CA VAL A 399 -9.09 -18.42 13.20
C VAL A 399 -8.75 -19.90 13.02
N SER A 400 -8.96 -20.69 14.08
CA SER A 400 -8.94 -22.15 13.98
C SER A 400 -10.33 -22.65 13.56
N LEU A 401 -10.44 -23.24 12.37
CA LEU A 401 -11.70 -23.70 11.78
C LEU A 401 -11.75 -25.23 11.70
N ALA A 402 -12.80 -25.81 12.28
CA ALA A 402 -13.14 -27.21 12.04
C ALA A 402 -13.60 -27.41 10.58
N PRO A 403 -13.42 -28.61 10.00
CA PRO A 403 -13.89 -28.89 8.65
C PRO A 403 -15.39 -28.60 8.48
N GLY A 404 -15.75 -27.84 7.44
CA GLY A 404 -17.15 -27.54 7.10
C GLY A 404 -17.85 -26.49 7.98
N VAL A 405 -17.13 -25.84 8.90
CA VAL A 405 -17.70 -24.83 9.81
C VAL A 405 -17.25 -23.42 9.40
N SER A 406 -18.20 -22.50 9.24
CA SER A 406 -17.90 -21.08 9.07
C SER A 406 -17.39 -20.44 10.37
N PRO A 407 -16.49 -19.44 10.30
CA PRO A 407 -15.99 -18.75 11.48
C PRO A 407 -17.13 -18.11 12.28
N PRO A 408 -17.28 -18.42 13.59
CA PRO A 408 -18.24 -17.71 14.42
C PRO A 408 -17.88 -16.22 14.50
N ARG A 409 -18.89 -15.36 14.69
CA ARG A 409 -18.66 -13.94 14.94
C ARG A 409 -17.73 -13.77 16.15
N GLY A 410 -16.65 -13.01 15.97
CA GLY A 410 -15.69 -12.72 17.04
C GLY A 410 -14.72 -13.85 17.39
N ALA A 411 -14.70 -14.94 16.62
CA ALA A 411 -13.79 -16.07 16.86
C ALA A 411 -12.33 -15.81 16.43
N ALA A 412 -12.10 -14.73 15.68
CA ALA A 412 -10.78 -14.38 15.16
C ALA A 412 -9.94 -13.67 16.20
N ASP A 413 -8.66 -14.04 16.32
CA ASP A 413 -7.70 -13.31 17.14
C ASP A 413 -7.59 -11.86 16.64
N ASP A 414 -7.40 -10.90 17.55
CA ASP A 414 -7.21 -9.49 17.22
C ASP A 414 -5.81 -9.22 16.62
N ARG A 415 -4.87 -10.16 16.76
CA ARG A 415 -3.53 -10.08 16.17
C ARG A 415 -3.59 -10.10 14.64
N ARG A 416 -3.27 -8.97 14.02
CA ARG A 416 -2.96 -8.84 12.59
C ARG A 416 -1.45 -8.82 12.39
N ALA A 417 -0.97 -9.48 11.34
CA ALA A 417 0.42 -9.42 10.93
C ALA A 417 0.50 -9.12 9.44
N LEU A 418 1.37 -8.18 9.06
CA LEU A 418 1.66 -7.87 7.67
C LEU A 418 2.37 -9.05 7.01
N ARG A 419 1.95 -9.41 5.81
CA ARG A 419 2.46 -10.54 5.03
C ARG A 419 2.76 -10.10 3.61
N ARG A 420 3.81 -10.68 3.03
CA ARG A 420 4.20 -10.48 1.64
C ARG A 420 4.16 -11.83 0.94
N THR A 421 3.31 -11.96 -0.06
CA THR A 421 3.10 -13.22 -0.77
C THR A 421 3.31 -13.00 -2.26
N LEU A 422 4.15 -13.83 -2.88
CA LEU A 422 4.34 -13.85 -4.33
C LEU A 422 3.33 -14.78 -4.98
N PHE A 423 2.67 -14.24 -6.00
CA PHE A 423 1.89 -14.99 -6.98
C PHE A 423 2.72 -15.03 -8.27
N VAL A 424 3.14 -16.23 -8.66
CA VAL A 424 3.86 -16.46 -9.92
C VAL A 424 2.82 -16.76 -10.98
N LEU A 425 2.58 -15.77 -11.85
CA LEU A 425 1.75 -15.94 -13.03
C LEU A 425 2.64 -16.43 -14.17
N ALA A 426 2.17 -17.38 -14.97
CA ALA A 426 2.93 -17.87 -16.12
C ALA A 426 2.04 -18.04 -17.36
N ARG A 427 2.68 -17.98 -18.52
CA ARG A 427 2.13 -18.35 -19.83
C ARG A 427 3.23 -18.88 -20.76
N PRO A 428 2.90 -19.56 -21.87
CA PRO A 428 3.90 -19.99 -22.85
C PRO A 428 4.65 -18.80 -23.48
N LEU A 429 5.91 -19.05 -23.86
CA LEU A 429 6.80 -18.04 -24.43
C LEU A 429 6.29 -17.51 -25.78
N GLY A 430 6.30 -16.18 -25.97
CA GLY A 430 5.97 -15.55 -27.25
C GLY A 430 4.47 -15.51 -27.58
N VAL A 431 3.59 -15.86 -26.63
CA VAL A 431 2.15 -15.69 -26.80
C VAL A 431 1.76 -14.25 -26.46
N ALA A 432 1.07 -13.57 -27.39
CA ALA A 432 0.60 -12.20 -27.17
C ALA A 432 -0.56 -12.13 -26.17
N THR A 433 -0.61 -11.05 -25.38
CA THR A 433 -1.74 -10.75 -24.50
C THR A 433 -2.99 -10.50 -25.34
N SER A 434 -4.12 -11.08 -24.94
CA SER A 434 -5.38 -10.89 -25.65
C SER A 434 -6.05 -9.56 -25.25
N ASP A 435 -6.48 -8.79 -26.24
CA ASP A 435 -7.24 -7.54 -26.05
C ASP A 435 -8.58 -7.75 -25.31
N SER A 436 -9.09 -8.99 -25.29
CA SER A 436 -10.33 -9.36 -24.58
C SER A 436 -10.17 -9.56 -23.07
N GLU A 437 -8.94 -9.50 -22.55
CA GLU A 437 -8.65 -9.82 -21.14
C GLU A 437 -8.73 -8.62 -20.19
N ALA A 438 -8.89 -7.39 -20.71
CA ALA A 438 -8.77 -6.19 -19.90
C ALA A 438 -9.78 -6.18 -18.73
N PHE A 439 -9.26 -6.34 -17.51
CA PHE A 439 -9.97 -6.28 -16.22
C PHE A 439 -11.15 -7.26 -16.05
N THR A 440 -11.22 -8.32 -16.89
CA THR A 440 -12.35 -9.28 -16.94
C THR A 440 -11.91 -10.75 -16.88
N SER A 441 -11.01 -11.07 -15.95
CA SER A 441 -10.40 -12.41 -15.82
C SER A 441 -11.32 -13.50 -15.23
N THR A 442 -12.48 -13.17 -14.67
CA THR A 442 -13.44 -14.09 -14.04
C THR A 442 -14.54 -14.61 -14.97
N ARG A 443 -14.48 -14.28 -16.27
CA ARG A 443 -15.55 -14.56 -17.25
C ARG A 443 -15.09 -15.49 -18.36
N CYS A 444 -15.96 -16.40 -18.80
CA CYS A 444 -15.65 -17.26 -19.93
C CYS A 444 -15.36 -16.41 -21.18
N ARG A 445 -14.19 -16.60 -21.80
CA ARG A 445 -13.76 -15.85 -22.98
C ARG A 445 -14.64 -16.08 -24.21
N LYS A 446 -15.31 -17.23 -24.28
CA LYS A 446 -16.15 -17.62 -25.42
C LYS A 446 -17.57 -17.10 -25.31
N CYS A 447 -18.23 -17.25 -24.15
CA CYS A 447 -19.64 -16.90 -23.98
C CYS A 447 -19.91 -15.74 -23.01
N GLY A 448 -18.88 -15.17 -22.37
CA GLY A 448 -19.01 -14.09 -21.39
C GLY A 448 -19.60 -14.50 -20.04
N ALA A 449 -20.02 -15.76 -19.88
CA ALA A 449 -20.62 -16.25 -18.65
C ALA A 449 -19.66 -16.11 -17.47
N ARG A 450 -20.18 -15.63 -16.33
CA ARG A 450 -19.39 -15.55 -15.10
C ARG A 450 -19.02 -16.94 -14.62
N ASP A 451 -17.81 -17.05 -14.08
CA ASP A 451 -17.38 -18.26 -13.41
C ASP A 451 -18.18 -18.47 -12.11
N ALA A 452 -19.15 -19.38 -12.16
CA ALA A 452 -19.96 -19.79 -11.01
C ALA A 452 -19.22 -20.71 -10.03
N GLY A 453 -17.93 -20.97 -10.27
CA GLY A 453 -17.15 -21.95 -9.51
C GLY A 453 -17.30 -23.38 -10.05
N GLY A 454 -16.91 -24.37 -9.24
CA GLY A 454 -16.92 -25.79 -9.58
C GLY A 454 -15.52 -26.36 -9.87
N THR A 455 -15.43 -27.68 -9.98
CA THR A 455 -14.18 -28.41 -10.29
C THR A 455 -13.97 -28.68 -11.78
N GLU A 456 -15.01 -28.52 -12.60
CA GLU A 456 -14.93 -28.82 -14.03
C GLU A 456 -13.91 -27.92 -14.72
N ALA A 457 -13.08 -28.48 -15.61
CA ALA A 457 -12.08 -27.73 -16.37
C ALA A 457 -12.70 -26.91 -17.53
N ARG A 458 -13.99 -27.11 -17.82
CA ARG A 458 -14.71 -26.51 -18.94
C ARG A 458 -15.86 -25.63 -18.43
N CYS A 459 -16.18 -24.60 -19.21
CA CYS A 459 -17.28 -23.70 -18.91
C CYS A 459 -18.61 -24.48 -18.99
N PRO A 460 -19.47 -24.43 -17.96
CA PRO A 460 -20.72 -25.19 -17.94
C PRO A 460 -21.72 -24.73 -19.01
N TYR A 461 -21.53 -23.54 -19.59
CA TYR A 461 -22.44 -22.96 -20.58
C TYR A 461 -22.01 -23.21 -22.04
N CYS A 462 -20.71 -23.24 -22.33
CA CYS A 462 -20.21 -23.32 -23.71
C CYS A 462 -19.04 -24.29 -23.94
N ALA A 463 -18.67 -25.04 -22.90
CA ALA A 463 -17.61 -26.05 -22.88
C ALA A 463 -16.18 -25.56 -23.22
N ALA A 464 -15.97 -24.24 -23.36
CA ALA A 464 -14.63 -23.67 -23.51
C ALA A 464 -13.78 -23.92 -22.26
N PRO A 465 -12.46 -24.08 -22.36
CA PRO A 465 -11.59 -24.21 -21.19
C PRO A 465 -11.79 -23.05 -20.21
N ARG A 466 -11.92 -23.33 -18.92
CA ARG A 466 -12.16 -22.29 -17.90
C ARG A 466 -10.95 -21.39 -17.69
N THR A 467 -9.75 -21.96 -17.80
CA THR A 467 -8.48 -21.24 -17.73
C THR A 467 -8.25 -20.29 -18.90
N GLY A 468 -9.04 -20.40 -19.97
CA GLY A 468 -8.87 -19.61 -21.19
C GLY A 468 -8.02 -20.34 -22.23
N ASP A 469 -7.37 -19.57 -23.10
CA ASP A 469 -6.43 -20.06 -24.11
C ASP A 469 -4.98 -19.81 -23.65
N ALA A 470 -4.01 -20.04 -24.53
CA ALA A 470 -2.59 -19.91 -24.21
C ALA A 470 -2.15 -18.48 -23.80
N SER A 471 -2.92 -17.43 -24.12
CA SER A 471 -2.58 -16.06 -23.70
C SER A 471 -2.86 -15.82 -22.22
N ALA A 472 -3.61 -16.72 -21.57
CA ALA A 472 -4.00 -16.58 -20.17
C ALA A 472 -2.80 -16.68 -19.23
N TRP A 473 -2.63 -15.63 -18.42
CA TRP A 473 -1.76 -15.70 -17.25
C TRP A 473 -2.43 -16.53 -16.16
N LEU A 474 -1.83 -17.67 -15.85
CA LEU A 474 -2.27 -18.60 -14.80
C LEU A 474 -1.28 -18.61 -13.64
N VAL A 475 -1.79 -18.67 -12.41
CA VAL A 475 -0.94 -18.83 -11.23
C VAL A 475 -0.39 -20.25 -11.20
N THR A 476 0.93 -20.39 -11.23
CA THR A 476 1.61 -21.69 -11.16
C THR A 476 2.22 -21.95 -9.79
N ALA A 477 2.48 -20.89 -9.03
CA ALA A 477 3.00 -20.99 -7.67
C ALA A 477 2.59 -19.80 -6.80
N ILE A 478 2.41 -20.07 -5.51
CA ILE A 478 2.13 -19.07 -4.47
C ILE A 478 3.07 -19.36 -3.30
N ALA A 479 3.85 -18.37 -2.87
CA ALA A 479 4.75 -18.54 -1.72
C ALA A 479 4.99 -17.23 -0.97
N PRO A 480 5.29 -17.26 0.34
CA PRO A 480 5.79 -16.09 1.06
C PRO A 480 7.07 -15.56 0.42
N VAL A 481 7.22 -14.24 0.35
CA VAL A 481 8.43 -13.56 -0.17
C VAL A 481 9.67 -14.02 0.60
N GLU A 482 9.56 -14.13 1.93
CA GLU A 482 10.65 -14.47 2.83
C GLU A 482 10.99 -15.97 2.83
N GLY A 483 10.16 -16.81 2.21
CA GLY A 483 10.35 -18.26 2.15
C GLY A 483 11.38 -18.70 1.10
N PRO A 484 11.84 -19.97 1.13
CA PRO A 484 12.88 -20.46 0.21
C PRO A 484 12.53 -20.30 -1.28
N ALA A 485 11.31 -20.65 -1.67
CA ALA A 485 10.84 -20.51 -3.04
C ALA A 485 10.74 -19.02 -3.47
N GLY A 486 10.22 -18.17 -2.58
CA GLY A 486 10.09 -16.73 -2.84
C GLY A 486 11.45 -16.07 -3.05
N ARG A 487 12.42 -16.33 -2.18
CA ARG A 487 13.80 -15.85 -2.31
C ARG A 487 14.45 -16.31 -3.60
N ALA A 488 14.27 -17.57 -3.98
CA ALA A 488 14.84 -18.10 -5.22
C ALA A 488 14.32 -17.37 -6.48
N TRP A 489 13.00 -17.10 -6.58
CA TRP A 489 12.45 -16.36 -7.72
C TRP A 489 12.90 -14.90 -7.75
N ILE A 490 13.05 -14.31 -6.57
CA ILE A 490 13.57 -12.98 -6.38
C ILE A 490 15.03 -12.88 -6.84
N GLU A 491 15.87 -13.85 -6.46
CA GLU A 491 17.26 -13.94 -6.87
C GLU A 491 17.38 -14.18 -8.38
N GLU A 492 16.47 -14.97 -8.95
CA GLU A 492 16.34 -15.15 -10.39
C GLU A 492 16.01 -13.81 -11.08
N LEU A 493 15.06 -13.04 -10.55
CA LEU A 493 14.70 -11.72 -11.07
C LEU A 493 15.82 -10.70 -10.94
N ALA A 494 16.63 -10.77 -9.88
CA ALA A 494 17.77 -9.88 -9.69
C ALA A 494 18.82 -10.02 -10.81
N ARG A 495 18.88 -11.18 -11.49
CA ARG A 495 19.76 -11.41 -12.66
C ARG A 495 19.28 -10.70 -13.92
N VAL A 496 17.99 -10.34 -14.01
CA VAL A 496 17.49 -9.49 -15.10
C VAL A 496 18.02 -8.08 -14.88
N PRO A 497 18.69 -7.46 -15.87
CA PRO A 497 19.20 -6.11 -15.74
C PRO A 497 18.12 -5.16 -15.21
N PRO A 498 18.44 -4.25 -14.28
CA PRO A 498 17.47 -3.24 -13.87
C PRO A 498 17.01 -2.49 -15.12
N ALA A 499 15.69 -2.35 -15.26
CA ALA A 499 15.15 -1.48 -16.30
C ALA A 499 15.79 -0.10 -16.12
N GLY A 500 16.17 0.53 -17.23
CA GLY A 500 16.88 1.81 -17.18
C GLY A 500 16.17 2.79 -16.24
N THR A 501 16.89 3.15 -15.17
CA THR A 501 16.57 4.07 -14.05
C THR A 501 16.16 3.44 -12.71
N ALA A 502 17.04 3.72 -11.73
CA ALA A 502 16.97 3.64 -10.27
C ALA A 502 16.43 2.35 -9.60
N PRO A 503 17.10 1.83 -8.56
CA PRO A 503 16.61 0.69 -7.80
C PRO A 503 15.21 0.98 -7.22
N PRO A 504 14.37 -0.06 -7.06
CA PRO A 504 13.02 0.09 -6.53
C PRO A 504 13.06 0.80 -5.18
N ARG A 505 12.20 1.83 -5.01
CA ARG A 505 12.08 2.52 -3.73
C ARG A 505 11.55 1.53 -2.68
N PRO A 506 12.18 1.42 -1.51
CA PRO A 506 11.74 0.49 -0.47
C PRO A 506 10.33 0.88 0.01
N SER A 507 9.52 -0.10 0.41
CA SER A 507 8.24 0.20 1.03
C SER A 507 8.44 0.83 2.41
N THR A 508 7.67 1.87 2.70
CA THR A 508 7.64 2.59 3.98
C THR A 508 7.47 1.64 5.18
N ALA A 509 6.64 0.60 5.02
CA ALA A 509 6.45 -0.44 6.02
C ALA A 509 7.69 -1.33 6.22
N GLY A 510 8.42 -1.68 5.15
CA GLY A 510 9.64 -2.49 5.24
C GLY A 510 10.80 -1.77 5.92
N LEU A 511 11.01 -0.49 5.60
CA LEU A 511 12.04 0.32 6.24
C LEU A 511 11.72 0.60 7.73
N LEU A 512 10.45 0.86 8.05
CA LEU A 512 10.01 1.06 9.43
C LEU A 512 10.12 -0.23 10.25
N ALA A 513 9.65 -1.36 9.71
CA ALA A 513 9.78 -2.67 10.35
C ALA A 513 11.24 -3.01 10.65
N TRP A 514 12.14 -2.71 9.72
CA TRP A 514 13.57 -2.89 9.93
C TRP A 514 14.13 -1.98 11.02
N MET A 515 13.79 -0.69 11.02
CA MET A 515 14.26 0.24 12.05
C MET A 515 13.77 -0.11 13.45
N LEU A 516 12.54 -0.62 13.56
CA LEU A 516 11.97 -1.14 14.80
C LEU A 516 12.77 -2.35 15.30
N ALA A 517 13.08 -3.31 14.42
CA ALA A 517 13.91 -4.47 14.76
C ALA A 517 15.35 -4.05 15.15
N ALA A 518 15.93 -3.10 14.42
CA ALA A 518 17.28 -2.60 14.69
C ALA A 518 17.41 -1.85 16.02
N ALA A 519 16.31 -1.32 16.55
CA ALA A 519 16.27 -0.70 17.87
C ALA A 519 15.99 -1.71 19.00
N ARG A 520 15.60 -2.95 18.68
CA ARG A 520 15.35 -4.05 19.64
C ARG A 520 16.45 -5.11 19.69
N ALA A 521 17.43 -5.05 18.79
CA ALA A 521 18.46 -6.09 18.60
C ALA A 521 19.30 -6.42 19.86
N ASP A 522 19.33 -5.56 20.88
CA ASP A 522 20.03 -5.78 22.15
C ASP A 522 19.10 -6.09 23.34
N GLY A 523 17.80 -6.33 23.08
CA GLY A 523 16.82 -6.74 24.08
C GLY A 523 16.29 -5.61 24.98
N THR A 524 16.86 -4.40 24.92
CA THR A 524 16.41 -3.25 25.72
C THR A 524 16.48 -1.95 24.93
N ILE A 525 15.33 -1.39 24.55
CA ILE A 525 15.28 -0.15 23.77
C ILE A 525 15.54 1.06 24.68
N HIS A 526 16.67 1.73 24.50
CA HIS A 526 16.93 2.97 25.24
C HIS A 526 16.08 4.14 24.73
N HIS A 527 15.73 5.09 25.62
CA HIS A 527 14.97 6.30 25.28
C HIS A 527 15.56 7.10 24.08
N ARG A 528 16.88 7.03 23.87
CA ARG A 528 17.56 7.68 22.74
C ARG A 528 17.34 6.95 21.41
N GLU A 529 17.23 5.63 21.42
CA GLU A 529 16.96 4.79 20.25
C GLU A 529 15.49 4.80 19.90
N ARG A 530 14.60 4.77 20.91
CA ARG A 530 13.17 5.03 20.76
C ARG A 530 12.94 6.38 20.04
N ARG A 531 13.66 7.43 20.45
CA ARG A 531 13.65 8.74 19.77
C ARG A 531 14.27 8.75 18.38
N ALA A 532 15.20 7.84 18.08
CA ALA A 532 15.82 7.74 16.76
C ALA A 532 14.89 7.00 15.78
N VAL A 533 14.24 5.91 16.21
CA VAL A 533 13.20 5.22 15.44
C VAL A 533 11.98 6.10 15.25
N ALA A 534 11.55 6.85 16.27
CA ALA A 534 10.44 7.80 16.11
C ALA A 534 10.77 8.95 15.14
N ARG A 535 12.03 9.41 15.09
CA ARG A 535 12.47 10.45 14.14
C ARG A 535 12.54 9.94 12.71
N LEU A 536 13.20 8.82 12.50
CA LEU A 536 13.27 8.19 11.18
C LEU A 536 11.87 7.72 10.75
N GLY A 537 11.03 7.24 11.68
CA GLY A 537 9.65 6.79 11.47
C GLY A 537 8.69 7.93 11.13
N ALA A 538 8.95 9.14 11.62
CA ALA A 538 8.24 10.34 11.19
C ALA A 538 8.55 10.69 9.72
N GLY A 539 9.76 10.39 9.23
CA GLY A 539 10.11 10.50 7.81
C GLY A 539 9.30 9.57 6.89
N PHE A 540 8.63 8.58 7.48
CA PHE A 540 7.73 7.63 6.81
C PHE A 540 6.24 7.97 6.96
N GLY A 541 5.90 9.11 7.58
CA GLY A 541 4.51 9.49 7.84
C GLY A 541 3.86 8.73 9.01
N VAL A 542 4.64 8.03 9.83
CA VAL A 542 4.14 7.33 11.03
C VAL A 542 4.23 8.26 12.23
N ARG A 543 3.11 8.41 12.94
CA ARG A 543 3.06 9.24 14.14
C ARG A 543 3.87 8.62 15.28
N PRO A 544 4.52 9.41 16.16
CA PRO A 544 5.30 8.91 17.29
C PRO A 544 4.53 7.95 18.20
N GLU A 545 3.23 8.20 18.42
CA GLU A 545 2.36 7.31 19.22
C GLU A 545 2.20 5.91 18.59
N HIS A 546 2.16 5.83 17.26
CA HIS A 546 2.13 4.57 16.52
C HIS A 546 3.50 3.87 16.55
N VAL A 547 4.60 4.63 16.53
CA VAL A 547 5.96 4.07 16.67
C VAL A 547 6.11 3.42 18.05
N ASP A 548 5.61 4.04 19.10
CA ASP A 548 5.66 3.48 20.46
C ASP A 548 4.80 2.21 20.59
N ALA A 549 3.61 2.19 20.00
CA ALA A 549 2.77 0.98 19.93
C ALA A 549 3.43 -0.16 19.11
N LEU A 550 4.09 0.16 18.00
CA LEU A 550 4.85 -0.79 17.18
C LEU A 550 6.11 -1.30 17.89
N LEU A 551 6.80 -0.43 18.64
CA LEU A 551 7.94 -0.77 19.52
C LEU A 551 7.51 -1.59 20.74
N GLU A 552 6.22 -1.67 21.06
CA GLU A 552 5.68 -2.52 22.12
C GLU A 552 5.22 -3.87 21.53
N GLN A 553 4.55 -3.88 20.37
CA GLN A 553 4.03 -5.07 19.68
C GLN A 553 5.08 -5.96 18.99
N ALA A 554 6.28 -5.46 18.70
CA ALA A 554 7.34 -6.24 18.03
C ALA A 554 8.00 -7.27 18.96
N GLU A 555 7.31 -8.35 19.33
CA GLU A 555 7.77 -9.35 20.31
C GLU A 555 8.76 -10.40 19.77
N SER A 556 9.16 -10.38 18.50
CA SER A 556 10.21 -11.28 17.99
C SER A 556 11.11 -10.68 16.90
N ASP A 557 12.38 -11.09 16.91
CA ASP A 557 13.43 -10.74 15.92
C ASP A 557 13.19 -11.41 14.53
N GLU A 558 12.09 -12.14 14.37
CA GLU A 558 11.71 -12.88 13.16
C GLU A 558 10.91 -12.05 12.14
N LEU A 559 10.54 -10.81 12.45
CA LEU A 559 9.51 -10.04 11.73
C LEU A 559 10.03 -8.93 10.78
N ALA A 560 11.33 -8.63 10.73
CA ALA A 560 11.85 -7.61 9.80
C ALA A 560 12.27 -8.23 8.45
N PRO A 561 11.67 -7.82 7.31
CA PRO A 561 12.07 -8.32 6.00
C PRO A 561 13.52 -7.93 5.70
N LEU A 562 14.30 -8.87 5.16
CA LEU A 562 15.67 -8.62 4.69
C LEU A 562 15.66 -8.17 3.22
N PRO A 563 16.60 -7.30 2.79
CA PRO A 563 16.80 -7.00 1.39
C PRO A 563 17.21 -8.26 0.64
N ARG A 564 16.74 -8.36 -0.60
CA ARG A 564 16.81 -9.55 -1.44
C ARG A 564 18.17 -9.76 -2.08
N ASP A 565 18.87 -8.67 -2.37
CA ASP A 565 20.19 -8.67 -3.00
C ASP A 565 21.02 -7.46 -2.54
N ALA A 566 22.29 -7.40 -2.97
CA ALA A 566 23.22 -6.34 -2.61
C ALA A 566 22.83 -4.96 -3.18
N ASP A 567 22.06 -4.90 -4.27
CA ASP A 567 21.59 -3.65 -4.86
C ASP A 567 20.41 -3.08 -4.05
N GLU A 568 19.49 -3.94 -3.64
CA GLU A 568 18.37 -3.59 -2.78
C GLU A 568 18.86 -3.24 -1.37
N ALA A 569 19.84 -3.96 -0.83
CA ALA A 569 20.51 -3.63 0.42
C ALA A 569 21.10 -2.22 0.38
N ARG A 570 21.79 -1.86 -0.71
CA ARG A 570 22.34 -0.52 -0.92
C ARG A 570 21.26 0.53 -1.12
N ALA A 571 20.16 0.21 -1.80
CA ALA A 571 19.02 1.10 -1.98
C ALA A 571 18.30 1.39 -0.66
N TRP A 572 18.01 0.35 0.14
CA TRP A 572 17.39 0.49 1.46
C TRP A 572 18.27 1.30 2.40
N LEU A 573 19.59 1.01 2.42
CA LEU A 573 20.53 1.75 3.23
C LEU A 573 20.68 3.20 2.77
N SER A 574 20.66 3.45 1.45
CA SER A 574 20.69 4.79 0.87
C SER A 574 19.46 5.61 1.27
N GLU A 575 18.26 5.02 1.29
CA GLU A 575 17.04 5.69 1.75
C GLU A 575 17.04 5.93 3.27
N LEU A 576 17.51 4.96 4.07
CA LEU A 576 17.71 5.17 5.51
C LEU A 576 18.71 6.29 5.76
N CYS A 577 19.78 6.37 4.98
CA CYS A 577 20.75 7.47 5.01
C CYS A 577 20.10 8.80 4.58
N ALA A 578 19.27 8.79 3.53
CA ALA A 578 18.54 9.97 3.09
C ALA A 578 17.64 10.49 4.22
N LEU A 579 16.87 9.61 4.85
CA LEU A 579 15.99 9.91 5.98
C LEU A 579 16.74 10.42 7.20
N ALA A 580 17.86 9.79 7.53
CA ALA A 580 18.73 10.23 8.61
C ALA A 580 19.47 11.54 8.30
N LEU A 581 19.44 11.98 7.04
CA LEU A 581 20.00 13.25 6.56
C LEU A 581 18.92 14.24 6.12
N VAL A 582 17.63 13.93 6.29
CA VAL A 582 16.50 14.80 5.89
C VAL A 582 16.56 16.14 6.63
N ASP A 583 17.01 16.13 7.89
CA ASP A 583 17.22 17.32 8.71
C ASP A 583 18.65 17.89 8.59
N GLY A 584 19.50 17.29 7.75
CA GLY A 584 20.88 17.66 7.52
C GLY A 584 21.84 17.31 8.67
N VAL A 585 21.35 16.67 9.75
CA VAL A 585 22.12 16.38 10.95
C VAL A 585 21.95 14.93 11.36
N LEU A 586 22.94 14.11 11.00
CA LEU A 586 22.97 12.72 11.42
C LEU A 586 23.29 12.60 12.93
N HIS A 587 22.31 12.20 13.74
CA HIS A 587 22.53 12.02 15.18
C HIS A 587 23.25 10.69 15.50
N HIS A 588 23.97 10.63 16.62
CA HIS A 588 24.72 9.43 17.04
C HIS A 588 23.82 8.17 17.16
N ALA A 589 22.57 8.32 17.61
CA ALA A 589 21.64 7.20 17.73
C ALA A 589 21.10 6.72 16.36
N GLU A 590 20.93 7.63 15.40
CA GLU A 590 20.55 7.29 14.02
C GLU A 590 21.73 6.63 13.29
N LEU A 591 22.94 7.16 13.45
CA LEU A 591 24.16 6.53 12.95
C LEU A 591 24.37 5.12 13.54
N ALA A 592 24.04 4.91 14.82
CA ALA A 592 24.07 3.59 15.44
C ALA A 592 23.06 2.63 14.79
N LEU A 593 21.84 3.09 14.52
CA LEU A 593 20.83 2.31 13.78
C LEU A 593 21.30 2.01 12.34
N LEU A 594 21.82 3.00 11.61
CA LEU A 594 22.35 2.81 10.24
C LEU A 594 23.51 1.81 10.19
N ARG A 595 24.41 1.83 11.18
CA ARG A 595 25.50 0.86 11.28
C ARG A 595 25.00 -0.55 11.60
N ARG A 596 23.93 -0.68 12.40
CA ARG A 596 23.24 -1.97 12.59
C ARG A 596 22.57 -2.41 11.28
N ALA A 597 22.04 -1.48 10.49
CA ALA A 597 21.48 -1.72 9.16
C ALA A 597 22.51 -2.29 8.21
N ALA A 598 23.61 -1.57 8.03
CA ALA A 598 24.69 -1.96 7.16
C ALA A 598 25.18 -3.37 7.51
N ARG A 599 25.48 -3.65 8.79
CA ARG A 599 25.93 -4.98 9.22
C ARG A 599 24.92 -6.09 8.94
N ARG A 600 23.62 -5.85 9.17
CA ARG A 600 22.57 -6.84 8.94
C ARG A 600 22.31 -7.08 7.45
N PHE A 601 22.49 -6.05 6.62
CA PHE A 601 22.39 -6.12 5.17
C PHE A 601 23.65 -6.66 4.49
N GLY A 602 24.71 -6.99 5.26
CA GLY A 602 25.98 -7.47 4.71
C GLY A 602 26.85 -6.38 4.08
N ILE A 603 26.58 -5.10 4.39
CA ILE A 603 27.32 -3.93 3.89
C ILE A 603 28.38 -3.52 4.92
N GLU A 604 29.62 -3.31 4.45
CA GLU A 604 30.72 -2.87 5.31
C GLU A 604 30.54 -1.42 5.77
N THR A 605 31.06 -1.08 6.97
CA THR A 605 30.99 0.30 7.52
C THR A 605 31.58 1.34 6.57
N ARG A 606 32.66 0.98 5.86
CA ARG A 606 33.31 1.86 4.88
C ARG A 606 32.38 2.21 3.71
N GLU A 607 31.57 1.25 3.28
CA GLU A 607 30.59 1.45 2.20
C GLU A 607 29.39 2.29 2.66
N LEU A 608 28.93 2.11 3.91
CA LEU A 608 27.95 3.02 4.54
C LEU A 608 28.45 4.47 4.59
N ASP A 609 29.71 4.69 4.96
CA ASP A 609 30.29 6.04 5.01
C ASP A 609 30.36 6.68 3.61
N VAL A 610 30.65 5.88 2.56
CA VAL A 610 30.60 6.32 1.16
C VAL A 610 29.17 6.67 0.74
N LEU A 611 28.17 5.85 1.10
CA LEU A 611 26.77 6.13 0.83
C LEU A 611 26.28 7.40 1.53
N LEU A 612 26.64 7.60 2.80
CA LEU A 612 26.34 8.82 3.56
C LEU A 612 26.97 10.06 2.91
N ALA A 613 28.23 9.97 2.48
CA ALA A 613 28.92 11.06 1.80
C ALA A 613 28.33 11.37 0.42
N ALA A 614 28.02 10.33 -0.37
CA ALA A 614 27.38 10.45 -1.67
C ALA A 614 25.99 11.07 -1.55
N LYS A 615 25.17 10.59 -0.61
CA LYS A 615 23.80 11.10 -0.39
C LYS A 615 23.80 12.52 0.15
N ARG A 616 24.72 12.85 1.05
CA ARG A 616 24.95 14.23 1.50
C ARG A 616 25.34 15.16 0.35
N SER A 617 26.17 14.68 -0.59
CA SER A 617 26.58 15.45 -1.77
C SER A 617 25.48 15.58 -2.83
N GLU A 618 24.62 14.57 -2.98
CA GLU A 618 23.43 14.60 -3.82
C GLU A 618 22.40 15.60 -3.27
N LEU A 619 22.03 15.49 -1.99
CA LEU A 619 21.14 16.43 -1.31
C LEU A 619 21.67 17.88 -1.35
N TYR A 620 22.99 18.06 -1.24
CA TYR A 620 23.62 19.37 -1.39
C TYR A 620 23.53 19.94 -2.81
N ARG A 621 23.60 19.09 -3.85
CA ARG A 621 23.44 19.50 -5.26
C ARG A 621 21.98 19.78 -5.62
N GLU A 622 21.03 19.03 -5.07
CA GLU A 622 19.59 19.27 -5.27
C GLU A 622 19.08 20.52 -4.54
N ALA A 623 19.79 20.94 -3.48
CA ALA A 623 19.49 22.16 -2.72
C ALA A 623 20.11 23.43 -3.30
N ARG A 624 20.95 23.32 -4.33
CA ARG A 624 21.63 24.42 -5.03
C ARG A 624 20.97 24.66 -6.38
#